data_AF-A0A210PMN1-F1
#
_entry.id   AF-A0A210PMN1-F1
#
_cell.length_a   1.000
_cell.length_b   1.000
_cell.length_c   1.000
_cell.angle_alpha   90.00
_cell.angle_beta   90.00
_cell.angle_gamma   90.00
#
_symmetry.space_group_name_H-M   'P 1'
#
loop_
_entity.id
_entity.type
_entity.pdbx_description
1 polymer ?
#
loop_
_entity_poly.entity_id
_entity_poly.type
_entity_poly.pdbx_seq_one_letter_code
_entity_poly.pdbx_strand_id
1 'polypeptide(L)'
;MAAVHMKTLFDELSGQFLECSICRNPFDENVHTPRYYPCAHTTCQQCMTHQFQQSSTYEREIRCPLCMREYLAPFPDVSYYKKNNILRDLKDFISTKKNEEFCDKCPNKFSDAYCKDCDSSLCRSCSETIHIGNNSNHNVIYGIKKQDLPIDACHECLAQSDIYCPTCKVFLCYSCRDVHHSDESIGTHEVLKVNENNVPALEIGDSFLQTICESRPNVS
;
A
#
# COMPACT_ATOMS: atom_id res chain seq x y z
N MET A 1 -19.05 -0.73 0.01
CA MET A 1 -19.41 0.71 -0.02
C MET A 1 -18.60 1.57 0.96
N ALA A 2 -18.00 1.00 2.00
CA ALA A 2 -17.43 1.76 3.11
C ALA A 2 -15.90 2.01 3.01
N ALA A 3 -15.12 0.99 2.60
CA ALA A 3 -13.70 1.12 2.24
C ALA A 3 -13.45 2.10 1.07
N VAL A 4 -14.51 2.43 0.32
CA VAL A 4 -14.46 3.45 -0.74
C VAL A 4 -14.23 4.84 -0.14
N HIS A 5 -14.79 5.13 1.05
CA HIS A 5 -14.78 6.48 1.61
C HIS A 5 -13.40 6.95 2.09
N MET A 6 -12.60 6.07 2.70
CA MET A 6 -11.23 6.40 3.11
C MET A 6 -10.27 6.46 1.91
N LYS A 7 -10.46 5.59 0.91
CA LYS A 7 -9.68 5.66 -0.34
C LYS A 7 -9.96 6.96 -1.10
N THR A 8 -11.22 7.37 -1.22
CA THR A 8 -11.59 8.65 -1.83
C THR A 8 -11.05 9.84 -1.05
N LEU A 9 -11.03 9.79 0.29
CA LEU A 9 -10.44 10.86 1.10
C LEU A 9 -8.94 11.03 0.81
N PHE A 10 -8.17 9.94 0.68
CA PHE A 10 -6.75 10.04 0.33
C PHE A 10 -6.52 10.63 -1.08
N ASP A 11 -7.38 10.28 -2.03
CA ASP A 11 -7.33 10.84 -3.39
C ASP A 11 -7.65 12.34 -3.39
N GLU A 12 -8.69 12.76 -2.65
CA GLU A 12 -9.04 14.17 -2.49
C GLU A 12 -7.93 14.98 -1.80
N LEU A 13 -7.34 14.44 -0.73
CA LEU A 13 -6.21 15.07 -0.04
C LEU A 13 -4.99 15.22 -0.95
N SER A 14 -4.71 14.20 -1.77
CA SER A 14 -3.60 14.26 -2.72
C SER A 14 -3.80 15.36 -3.75
N GLY A 15 -4.98 15.42 -4.38
CA GLY A 15 -5.27 16.44 -5.39
C GLY A 15 -5.35 17.86 -4.83
N GLN A 16 -5.83 18.04 -3.60
CA GLN A 16 -5.97 19.37 -3.01
C GLN A 16 -4.67 19.93 -2.42
N PHE A 17 -3.84 19.08 -1.80
CA PHE A 17 -2.72 19.55 -0.97
C PHE A 17 -1.35 19.12 -1.48
N LEU A 18 -1.26 18.08 -2.33
CA LEU A 18 0.01 17.51 -2.80
C LEU A 18 0.33 17.84 -4.26
N GLU A 19 -0.32 18.86 -4.81
CA GLU A 19 -0.08 19.36 -6.17
C GLU A 19 0.34 20.83 -6.16
N CYS A 20 1.10 21.22 -7.17
CA CYS A 20 1.44 22.61 -7.36
C CYS A 20 0.21 23.43 -7.78
N SER A 21 -0.08 24.50 -7.05
CA SER A 21 -1.17 25.43 -7.36
C SER A 21 -1.06 26.14 -8.71
N ILE A 22 0.15 26.18 -9.31
CA ILE A 22 0.42 26.85 -10.59
C ILE A 22 0.31 25.87 -11.76
N CYS A 23 1.10 24.80 -11.79
CA CYS A 23 1.11 23.85 -12.90
C CYS A 23 0.21 22.62 -12.71
N ARG A 24 -0.39 22.43 -11.53
CA ARG A 24 -1.24 21.27 -11.17
C ARG A 24 -0.54 19.91 -11.25
N ASN A 25 0.79 19.89 -11.38
CA ASN A 25 1.54 18.65 -11.29
C ASN A 25 1.73 18.23 -9.82
N PRO A 26 1.66 16.91 -9.51
CA PRO A 26 1.99 16.39 -8.20
C PRO A 26 3.40 16.77 -7.76
N PHE A 27 3.57 17.06 -6.47
CA PHE A 27 4.90 17.31 -5.91
C PHE A 27 5.75 16.05 -5.92
N ASP A 28 7.02 16.20 -6.28
CA ASP A 28 8.03 15.14 -6.32
C ASP A 28 9.36 15.64 -5.75
N GLU A 29 10.40 14.80 -5.70
CA GLU A 29 11.73 15.20 -5.20
C GLU A 29 12.65 15.79 -6.30
N ASN A 30 12.15 15.85 -7.53
CA ASN A 30 12.86 16.20 -8.74
C ASN A 30 12.38 17.57 -9.25
N VAL A 31 11.74 17.58 -10.42
CA VAL A 31 11.29 18.79 -11.14
C VAL A 31 10.25 19.57 -10.34
N HIS A 32 9.31 18.86 -9.69
CA HIS A 32 8.22 19.46 -8.94
C HIS A 32 8.50 19.50 -7.43
N THR A 33 9.76 19.67 -7.03
CA THR A 33 10.11 19.87 -5.61
C THR A 33 9.34 21.06 -5.02
N PRO A 34 8.54 20.89 -3.96
CA PRO A 34 7.81 21.99 -3.35
C PRO A 34 8.76 22.92 -2.60
N ARG A 35 8.66 24.23 -2.81
CA ARG A 35 9.52 25.25 -2.19
C ARG A 35 8.72 26.41 -1.62
N TYR A 36 9.16 26.87 -0.45
CA TYR A 36 8.56 27.98 0.26
C TYR A 36 8.98 29.32 -0.33
N TYR A 37 8.01 30.22 -0.53
CA TYR A 37 8.25 31.66 -0.53
C TYR A 37 8.43 32.15 0.93
N PRO A 38 8.97 33.35 1.16
CA PRO A 38 9.12 33.90 2.50
C PRO A 38 7.77 34.17 3.22
N CYS A 39 6.65 34.22 2.48
CA CYS A 39 5.29 34.22 3.04
C CYS A 39 4.78 32.84 3.51
N ALA A 40 5.60 31.79 3.42
CA ALA A 40 5.24 30.38 3.65
C ALA A 40 4.28 29.74 2.63
N HIS A 41 3.85 30.47 1.59
CA HIS A 41 3.21 29.86 0.43
C HIS A 41 4.19 28.96 -0.32
N THR A 42 3.67 27.91 -0.96
CA THR A 42 4.48 26.90 -1.63
C THR A 42 4.10 26.77 -3.11
N THR A 43 5.10 26.69 -3.98
CA THR A 43 4.94 26.25 -5.37
C THR A 43 6.04 25.25 -5.71
N CYS A 44 5.96 24.59 -6.86
CA CYS A 44 7.03 23.71 -7.29
C CYS A 44 8.26 24.51 -7.77
N GLN A 45 9.44 23.86 -7.69
CA GLN A 45 10.72 24.41 -8.11
C GLN A 45 10.68 24.89 -9.56
N GLN A 46 10.15 24.09 -10.48
CA GLN A 46 10.03 24.47 -11.89
C GLN A 46 9.24 25.77 -12.09
N CYS A 47 8.09 25.93 -11.44
CA CYS A 47 7.28 27.14 -11.56
C CYS A 47 7.98 28.37 -10.97
N MET A 48 8.66 28.21 -9.83
CA MET A 48 9.45 29.29 -9.22
C MET A 48 10.63 29.68 -10.11
N THR A 49 11.29 28.70 -10.76
CA THR A 49 12.39 28.95 -11.72
C THR A 49 11.89 29.73 -12.92
N HIS A 50 10.76 29.31 -13.50
CA HIS A 50 10.15 30.01 -14.62
C HIS A 50 9.78 31.45 -14.26
N GLN A 51 9.32 31.68 -13.03
CA GLN A 51 9.05 33.02 -12.55
C GLN A 51 10.30 33.90 -12.52
N PHE A 52 11.43 33.38 -12.04
CA PHE A 52 12.71 34.10 -12.08
C PHE A 52 13.19 34.40 -13.49
N GLN A 53 12.92 33.52 -14.44
CA GLN A 53 13.27 33.72 -15.86
C GLN A 53 12.40 34.79 -16.52
N GLN A 54 11.16 34.98 -16.06
CA GLN A 54 10.22 35.98 -16.57
C GLN A 54 10.36 37.35 -15.88
N SER A 55 10.84 37.39 -14.63
CA SER A 55 11.14 38.65 -13.96
C SER A 55 12.32 39.36 -14.63
N SER A 56 12.25 40.69 -14.74
CA SER A 56 13.37 41.45 -15.26
C SER A 56 14.60 41.21 -14.38
N THR A 57 15.76 40.94 -14.99
CA THR A 57 17.01 40.65 -14.25
C THR A 57 17.47 41.81 -13.37
N TYR A 58 16.87 42.99 -13.55
CA TYR A 58 17.20 44.21 -12.84
C TYR A 58 16.52 44.33 -11.46
N GLU A 59 15.32 43.76 -11.29
CA GLU A 59 14.49 44.02 -10.12
C GLU A 59 14.88 43.22 -8.87
N ARG A 60 15.72 42.18 -8.97
CA ARG A 60 16.20 41.37 -7.82
C ARG A 60 15.10 41.05 -6.80
N GLU A 61 13.91 40.77 -7.29
CA GLU A 61 12.71 40.58 -6.48
C GLU A 61 11.94 39.37 -6.99
N ILE A 62 11.26 38.69 -6.07
CA ILE A 62 10.30 37.65 -6.38
C ILE A 62 8.96 38.00 -5.76
N ARG A 63 7.89 37.86 -6.56
CA ARG A 63 6.51 38.06 -6.11
C ARG A 63 5.84 36.73 -5.85
N CYS A 64 5.29 36.48 -4.67
CA CYS A 64 4.53 35.25 -4.46
C CYS A 64 3.26 35.23 -5.34
N PRO A 65 3.04 34.22 -6.21
CA PRO A 65 1.88 34.18 -7.09
C PRO A 65 0.56 33.93 -6.36
N LEU A 66 0.61 33.49 -5.10
CA LEU A 66 -0.57 33.17 -4.29
C LEU A 66 -1.07 34.33 -3.42
N CYS A 67 -0.19 35.26 -3.06
CA CYS A 67 -0.57 36.40 -2.19
C CYS A 67 -0.04 37.75 -2.65
N MET A 68 0.64 37.78 -3.80
CA MET A 68 1.18 38.98 -4.45
C MET A 68 2.21 39.79 -3.65
N ARG A 69 2.65 39.30 -2.49
CA ARG A 69 3.74 39.91 -1.70
C ARG A 69 5.08 39.75 -2.40
N GLU A 70 5.87 40.82 -2.39
CA GLU A 70 7.19 40.90 -2.99
C GLU A 70 8.28 40.71 -1.94
N TYR A 71 9.36 40.07 -2.37
CA TYR A 71 10.50 39.73 -1.54
C TYR A 71 11.78 39.98 -2.30
N LEU A 72 12.80 40.49 -1.61
CA LEU A 72 14.15 40.58 -2.15
C LEU A 72 14.65 39.17 -2.50
N ALA A 73 15.10 39.03 -3.74
CA ALA A 73 15.74 37.86 -4.30
C ALA A 73 17.15 38.23 -4.77
N PRO A 74 18.11 38.38 -3.82
CA PRO A 74 19.47 38.82 -4.15
C PRO A 74 20.19 37.84 -5.08
N PHE A 75 19.75 36.58 -5.11
CA PHE A 75 20.21 35.55 -6.02
C PHE A 75 18.97 34.97 -6.72
N PRO A 76 18.85 35.06 -8.06
CA PRO A 76 17.74 34.48 -8.82
C PRO A 76 17.91 32.95 -8.96
N ASP A 77 18.17 32.29 -7.84
CA ASP A 77 18.33 30.85 -7.74
C ASP A 77 17.30 30.29 -6.76
N VAL A 78 16.48 29.40 -7.30
CA VAL A 78 15.45 28.68 -6.55
C VAL A 78 16.05 27.82 -5.44
N SER A 79 17.33 27.42 -5.54
CA SER A 79 18.04 26.67 -4.51
C SER A 79 18.06 27.39 -3.14
N TYR A 80 18.02 28.72 -3.14
CA TYR A 80 17.98 29.56 -1.93
C TYR A 80 16.69 29.41 -1.13
N TYR A 81 15.60 29.02 -1.79
CA TYR A 81 14.29 28.86 -1.17
C TYR A 81 14.17 27.46 -0.58
N LYS A 82 13.85 27.38 0.71
CA LYS A 82 13.76 26.11 1.43
C LYS A 82 12.73 25.18 0.80
N LYS A 83 13.09 23.91 0.67
CA LYS A 83 12.14 22.84 0.32
C LYS A 83 11.05 22.76 1.40
N ASN A 84 9.83 22.47 0.99
CA ASN A 84 8.72 22.17 1.90
C ASN A 84 8.67 20.67 2.17
N ASN A 85 9.45 20.23 3.16
CA ASN A 85 9.49 18.82 3.55
C ASN A 85 8.19 18.35 4.23
N ILE A 86 7.35 19.26 4.74
CA ILE A 86 6.06 18.88 5.34
C ILE A 86 5.15 18.24 4.30
N LEU A 87 5.14 18.77 3.07
CA LEU A 87 4.36 18.19 1.97
C LEU A 87 4.91 16.84 1.51
N ARG A 88 6.24 16.65 1.56
CA ARG A 88 6.86 15.33 1.34
C ARG A 88 6.43 14.35 2.42
N ASP A 89 6.58 14.71 3.70
CA ASP A 89 6.25 13.84 4.82
C ASP A 89 4.76 13.47 4.82
N LEU A 90 3.88 14.42 4.46
CA LEU A 90 2.45 14.18 4.27
C LEU A 90 2.18 13.23 3.10
N LYS A 91 2.88 13.39 1.97
CA LYS A 91 2.79 12.49 0.81
C LYS A 91 3.19 11.07 1.19
N ASP A 92 4.29 10.91 1.92
CA ASP A 92 4.79 9.61 2.37
C ASP A 92 3.80 8.95 3.33
N PHE A 93 3.24 9.73 4.27
CA PHE A 93 2.21 9.27 5.18
C PHE A 93 0.95 8.80 4.44
N ILE A 94 0.41 9.61 3.52
CA ILE A 94 -0.78 9.25 2.73
C ILE A 94 -0.50 8.02 1.88
N SER A 95 0.66 7.92 1.23
CA SER A 95 1.03 6.77 0.41
C SER A 95 1.10 5.49 1.25
N THR A 96 1.70 5.58 2.44
CA THR A 96 1.74 4.46 3.40
C THR A 96 0.33 4.03 3.81
N LYS A 97 -0.53 4.99 4.17
CA LYS A 97 -1.90 4.72 4.62
C LYS A 97 -2.84 4.26 3.52
N LYS A 98 -2.65 4.69 2.28
CA LYS A 98 -3.43 4.24 1.12
C LYS A 98 -3.18 2.76 0.81
N ASN A 99 -1.98 2.29 1.09
CA ASN A 99 -1.59 0.88 0.97
C ASN A 99 -1.93 0.05 2.22
N GLU A 100 -2.55 0.62 3.25
CA GLU A 100 -3.04 -0.20 4.37
C GLU A 100 -4.37 -0.87 4.02
N GLU A 101 -4.46 -2.16 4.36
CA GLU A 101 -5.72 -2.90 4.24
C GLU A 101 -6.75 -2.38 5.26
N PHE A 102 -7.98 -2.22 4.79
CA PHE A 102 -9.11 -1.84 5.64
C PHE A 102 -9.83 -3.09 6.13
N CYS A 103 -10.51 -2.94 7.27
CA CYS A 103 -11.42 -3.96 7.77
C CYS A 103 -12.62 -4.10 6.81
N ASP A 104 -12.90 -5.32 6.36
CA ASP A 104 -14.00 -5.62 5.44
C ASP A 104 -15.39 -5.30 6.04
N LYS A 105 -15.48 -5.30 7.37
CA LYS A 105 -16.72 -5.08 8.12
C LYS A 105 -16.87 -3.65 8.66
N CYS A 106 -15.83 -2.82 8.61
CA CYS A 106 -15.86 -1.46 9.15
C CYS A 106 -15.53 -0.41 8.09
N PRO A 107 -16.24 0.74 8.08
CA PRO A 107 -15.96 1.83 7.14
C PRO A 107 -14.56 2.43 7.29
N ASN A 108 -14.11 2.62 8.53
CA ASN A 108 -13.02 3.55 8.85
C ASN A 108 -11.98 2.92 9.79
N LYS A 109 -11.83 1.60 9.78
CA LYS A 109 -10.82 0.92 10.60
C LYS A 109 -9.87 0.16 9.70
N PHE A 110 -8.59 0.29 9.97
CA PHE A 110 -7.57 -0.56 9.37
C PHE A 110 -7.72 -2.00 9.86
N SER A 111 -7.34 -2.93 8.99
CA SER A 111 -7.20 -4.33 9.35
C SER A 111 -6.01 -4.49 10.29
N ASP A 112 -6.21 -5.29 11.33
CA ASP A 112 -5.17 -5.71 12.30
C ASP A 112 -5.06 -7.24 12.36
N ALA A 113 -6.02 -7.92 11.74
CA ALA A 113 -6.11 -9.36 11.71
C ALA A 113 -6.54 -9.83 10.33
N TYR A 114 -6.01 -10.96 9.90
CA TYR A 114 -6.43 -11.64 8.68
C TYR A 114 -6.91 -13.04 9.05
N CYS A 115 -8.16 -13.36 8.69
CA CYS A 115 -8.71 -14.69 8.86
C CYS A 115 -8.57 -15.46 7.55
N LYS A 116 -7.78 -16.54 7.56
CA LYS A 116 -7.53 -17.36 6.38
C LYS A 116 -8.78 -18.13 5.93
N ASP A 117 -9.54 -18.71 6.84
CA ASP A 117 -10.72 -19.52 6.50
C ASP A 117 -11.87 -18.68 5.93
N CYS A 118 -11.97 -17.41 6.33
CA CYS A 118 -12.96 -16.48 5.80
C CYS A 118 -12.46 -15.65 4.62
N ASP A 119 -11.17 -15.75 4.29
CA ASP A 119 -10.46 -14.84 3.40
C ASP A 119 -10.83 -13.36 3.64
N SER A 120 -10.74 -12.92 4.90
CA SER A 120 -11.21 -11.59 5.30
C SER A 120 -10.21 -10.85 6.16
N SER A 121 -9.97 -9.58 5.82
CA SER A 121 -9.16 -8.64 6.58
C SER A 121 -10.04 -7.89 7.57
N LEU A 122 -9.77 -8.01 8.86
CA LEU A 122 -10.62 -7.55 9.95
C LEU A 122 -9.85 -6.66 10.93
N CYS A 123 -10.50 -5.62 11.44
CA CYS A 123 -9.98 -4.93 12.63
C CYS A 123 -10.11 -5.84 13.85
N ARG A 124 -9.29 -5.59 14.88
CA ARG A 124 -9.26 -6.39 16.11
C ARG A 124 -10.63 -6.68 16.71
N SER A 125 -11.48 -5.66 16.84
CA SER A 125 -12.83 -5.84 17.39
C SER A 125 -13.73 -6.73 16.53
N CYS A 126 -13.63 -6.65 15.19
CA CYS A 126 -14.41 -7.49 14.30
C CYS A 126 -13.91 -8.94 14.32
N SER A 127 -12.59 -9.13 14.35
CA SER A 127 -11.98 -10.44 14.50
C SER A 127 -12.44 -11.13 15.80
N GLU A 128 -12.35 -10.42 16.93
CA GLU A 128 -12.79 -10.93 18.23
C GLU A 128 -14.30 -11.28 18.22
N THR A 129 -15.14 -10.43 17.62
CA THR A 129 -16.59 -10.68 17.56
C THR A 129 -16.94 -11.89 16.70
N ILE A 130 -16.30 -12.03 15.54
CA ILE A 130 -16.63 -13.07 14.56
C ILE A 130 -16.03 -14.42 14.98
N HIS A 131 -14.79 -14.42 15.49
CA HIS A 131 -14.04 -15.66 15.68
C HIS A 131 -13.92 -16.10 17.14
N ILE A 132 -13.71 -15.16 18.08
CA ILE A 132 -13.60 -15.49 19.51
C ILE A 132 -14.99 -15.63 20.13
N GLY A 133 -15.92 -14.73 19.81
CA GLY A 133 -17.29 -14.75 20.34
C GLY A 133 -18.13 -15.95 19.91
N ASN A 134 -17.80 -16.57 18.77
CA ASN A 134 -18.55 -17.70 18.20
C ASN A 134 -17.90 -19.07 18.40
N ASN A 135 -16.80 -19.14 19.17
CA ASN A 135 -16.08 -20.39 19.42
C ASN A 135 -15.63 -21.10 18.11
N SER A 136 -15.30 -20.32 17.09
CA SER A 136 -14.88 -20.85 15.79
C SER A 136 -13.37 -21.10 15.78
N ASN A 137 -12.94 -22.28 15.35
CA ASN A 137 -11.51 -22.64 15.23
C ASN A 137 -10.86 -22.07 13.95
N HIS A 138 -11.18 -20.83 13.59
CA HIS A 138 -10.61 -20.22 12.39
C HIS A 138 -9.16 -19.78 12.64
N ASN A 139 -8.32 -19.94 11.63
CA ASN A 139 -6.94 -19.49 11.60
C ASN A 139 -6.91 -17.97 11.36
N VAL A 140 -6.79 -17.23 12.47
CA VAL A 140 -6.70 -15.77 12.50
C VAL A 140 -5.28 -15.36 12.85
N ILE A 141 -4.68 -14.56 11.99
CA ILE A 141 -3.32 -14.04 12.14
C ILE A 141 -3.42 -12.57 12.51
N TYR A 142 -2.74 -12.16 13.58
CA TYR A 142 -2.71 -10.77 14.03
C TYR A 142 -1.38 -10.11 13.68
N GLY A 143 -1.42 -8.82 13.36
CA GLY A 143 -0.22 -8.01 13.10
C GLY A 143 0.46 -8.24 11.75
N ILE A 144 -0.08 -9.13 10.90
CA ILE A 144 0.36 -9.34 9.52
C ILE A 144 -0.85 -9.12 8.61
N LYS A 145 -0.68 -8.28 7.59
CA LYS A 145 -1.72 -7.99 6.58
C LYS A 145 -1.69 -9.06 5.49
N LYS A 146 -2.80 -9.27 4.78
CA LYS A 146 -2.89 -10.29 3.72
C LYS A 146 -1.84 -10.04 2.63
N GLN A 147 -1.65 -8.78 2.22
CA GLN A 147 -0.62 -8.39 1.24
C GLN A 147 0.85 -8.58 1.70
N ASP A 148 1.11 -8.64 3.01
CA ASP A 148 2.45 -8.76 3.58
C ASP A 148 2.76 -10.21 4.02
N LEU A 149 1.87 -11.15 3.70
CA LEU A 149 2.13 -12.58 3.92
C LEU A 149 3.30 -13.03 3.05
N PRO A 150 4.28 -13.76 3.60
CA PRO A 150 5.36 -14.31 2.80
C PRO A 150 4.76 -15.18 1.71
N ILE A 151 5.12 -14.90 0.46
CA ILE A 151 4.62 -15.63 -0.71
C ILE A 151 4.99 -17.11 -0.61
N ASP A 152 6.11 -17.41 0.02
CA ASP A 152 6.66 -18.72 0.33
C ASP A 152 6.31 -19.22 1.74
N ALA A 153 5.29 -18.65 2.40
CA ALA A 153 4.78 -19.20 3.64
C ALA A 153 3.92 -20.44 3.35
N CYS A 154 4.06 -21.48 4.17
CA CYS A 154 3.18 -22.63 4.15
C CYS A 154 1.72 -22.16 4.27
N HIS A 155 0.89 -22.52 3.30
CA HIS A 155 -0.52 -22.18 3.25
C HIS A 155 -1.22 -22.52 4.56
N GLU A 156 -0.91 -23.69 5.14
CA GLU A 156 -1.65 -24.20 6.30
C GLU A 156 -1.19 -23.63 7.64
N CYS A 157 0.12 -23.46 7.83
CA CYS A 157 0.69 -23.10 9.14
C CYS A 157 1.57 -21.85 9.14
N LEU A 158 1.76 -21.21 7.98
CA LEU A 158 2.53 -19.98 7.77
C LEU A 158 4.01 -20.04 8.17
N ALA A 159 4.50 -21.23 8.49
CA ALA A 159 5.94 -21.48 8.61
C ALA A 159 6.61 -21.33 7.23
N GLN A 160 7.93 -21.17 7.22
CA GLN A 160 8.71 -21.20 5.99
C GLN A 160 8.36 -22.45 5.15
N SER A 161 8.08 -22.26 3.86
CA SER A 161 7.88 -23.33 2.90
C SER A 161 8.97 -23.35 1.84
N ASP A 162 9.46 -24.55 1.56
CA ASP A 162 10.37 -24.84 0.45
C ASP A 162 9.69 -25.73 -0.61
N ILE A 163 8.36 -25.81 -0.60
CA ILE A 163 7.59 -26.74 -1.44
C ILE A 163 6.38 -26.02 -2.04
N TYR A 164 6.22 -26.09 -3.35
CA TYR A 164 5.11 -25.51 -4.08
C TYR A 164 4.34 -26.59 -4.82
N CYS A 165 3.01 -26.57 -4.73
CA CYS A 165 2.12 -27.40 -5.52
C CYS A 165 1.58 -26.56 -6.69
N PRO A 166 2.00 -26.79 -7.95
CA PRO A 166 1.52 -26.01 -9.11
C PRO A 166 0.04 -26.20 -9.39
N THR A 167 -0.50 -27.39 -9.09
CA THR A 167 -1.92 -27.69 -9.30
C THR A 167 -2.81 -26.89 -8.37
N CYS A 168 -2.48 -26.85 -7.07
CA CYS A 168 -3.24 -26.10 -6.07
C CYS A 168 -2.81 -24.63 -5.97
N LYS A 169 -1.70 -24.25 -6.61
CA LYS A 169 -1.05 -22.94 -6.51
C LYS A 169 -0.76 -22.50 -5.07
N VAL A 170 -0.39 -23.45 -4.20
CA VAL A 170 -0.09 -23.19 -2.78
C VAL A 170 1.33 -23.61 -2.41
N PHE A 171 1.90 -22.90 -1.43
CA PHE A 171 3.15 -23.28 -0.77
C PHE A 171 2.85 -24.13 0.46
N LEU A 172 3.67 -25.13 0.76
CA LEU A 172 3.49 -26.07 1.86
C LEU A 172 4.82 -26.36 2.56
N CYS A 173 4.84 -26.46 3.89
CA CYS A 173 5.98 -27.06 4.57
C CYS A 173 5.93 -28.59 4.41
N TYR A 174 7.02 -29.31 4.72
CA TYR A 174 7.06 -30.77 4.61
C TYR A 174 5.90 -31.46 5.34
N SER A 175 5.61 -31.05 6.58
CA SER A 175 4.54 -31.64 7.38
C SER A 175 3.16 -31.40 6.77
N CYS A 176 2.91 -30.18 6.27
CA CYS A 176 1.62 -29.83 5.67
C CYS A 176 1.46 -30.40 4.26
N ARG A 177 2.56 -30.66 3.53
CA ARG A 177 2.53 -31.43 2.29
C ARG A 177 1.99 -32.83 2.54
N ASP A 178 2.52 -33.52 3.56
CA ASP A 178 2.13 -34.91 3.83
C ASP A 178 0.66 -35.00 4.27
N VAL A 179 0.16 -33.98 4.98
CA VAL A 179 -1.28 -33.86 5.31
C VAL A 179 -2.11 -33.55 4.05
N HIS A 180 -1.67 -32.60 3.22
CA HIS A 180 -2.35 -32.23 1.97
C HIS A 180 -2.39 -33.38 0.96
N HIS A 181 -1.36 -34.24 0.93
CA HIS A 181 -1.24 -35.38 0.02
C HIS A 181 -1.75 -36.70 0.63
N SER A 182 -2.29 -36.65 1.85
CA SER A 182 -2.94 -37.83 2.45
C SER A 182 -4.37 -38.04 1.94
N ASP A 183 -4.94 -37.04 1.24
CA ASP A 183 -6.23 -37.12 0.56
C ASP A 183 -6.09 -37.80 -0.82
N GLU A 184 -6.93 -38.81 -1.10
CA GLU A 184 -6.90 -39.58 -2.36
C GLU A 184 -7.10 -38.73 -3.62
N SER A 185 -7.72 -37.55 -3.49
CA SER A 185 -7.97 -36.62 -4.60
C SER A 185 -6.81 -35.66 -4.89
N ILE A 186 -5.92 -35.45 -3.92
CA ILE A 186 -4.88 -34.39 -3.96
C ILE A 186 -3.46 -34.98 -3.84
N GLY A 187 -3.33 -36.24 -3.37
CA GLY A 187 -2.06 -36.93 -3.15
C GLY A 187 -1.23 -37.17 -4.41
N THR A 188 -1.85 -37.13 -5.59
CA THR A 188 -1.16 -37.30 -6.89
C THR A 188 -0.63 -36.00 -7.47
N HIS A 189 -0.85 -34.86 -6.82
CA HIS A 189 -0.33 -33.59 -7.33
C HIS A 189 1.21 -33.60 -7.33
N GLU A 190 1.81 -33.12 -8.42
CA GLU A 190 3.26 -32.92 -8.45
C GLU A 190 3.63 -31.74 -7.54
N VAL A 191 4.75 -31.87 -6.83
CA VAL A 191 5.28 -30.80 -5.97
C VAL A 191 6.69 -30.44 -6.37
N LEU A 192 6.97 -29.15 -6.41
CA LEU A 192 8.27 -28.59 -6.74
C LEU A 192 8.97 -28.13 -5.47
N LYS A 193 10.29 -28.37 -5.38
CA LYS A 193 11.12 -27.73 -4.35
C LYS A 193 11.43 -26.31 -4.77
N VAL A 194 11.10 -25.37 -3.90
CA VAL A 194 11.37 -23.94 -4.07
C VAL A 194 12.66 -23.61 -3.34
N ASN A 195 13.51 -22.83 -4.00
CA ASN A 195 14.71 -22.25 -3.40
C ASN A 195 15.01 -20.91 -4.10
N GLU A 196 16.03 -20.19 -3.62
CA GLU A 196 16.44 -18.89 -4.17
C GLU A 196 16.71 -18.90 -5.70
N ASN A 197 17.00 -20.07 -6.29
CA ASN A 197 17.28 -20.26 -7.71
C ASN A 197 16.09 -20.85 -8.51
N ASN A 198 14.99 -21.23 -7.85
CA ASN A 198 13.85 -21.89 -8.47
C ASN A 198 12.54 -21.40 -7.83
N VAL A 199 12.24 -20.12 -8.00
CA VAL A 199 10.99 -19.49 -7.58
C VAL A 199 9.96 -19.67 -8.70
N PRO A 200 8.79 -20.31 -8.45
CA PRO A 200 7.73 -20.42 -9.44
C PRO A 200 7.32 -19.03 -9.94
N ALA A 201 7.18 -18.85 -11.25
CA ALA A 201 6.66 -17.62 -11.82
C ALA A 201 5.17 -17.47 -11.45
N LEU A 202 4.90 -16.64 -10.45
CA LEU A 202 3.55 -16.31 -10.02
C LEU A 202 3.12 -15.04 -10.77
N GLU A 203 2.07 -15.13 -11.58
CA GLU A 203 1.50 -13.98 -12.27
C GLU A 203 0.92 -13.01 -11.22
N ILE A 204 1.42 -11.76 -11.21
CA ILE A 204 0.97 -10.69 -10.31
C ILE A 204 -0.48 -10.34 -10.69
N GLY A 205 -1.44 -10.96 -10.00
CA GLY A 205 -2.87 -10.80 -10.30
C GLY A 205 -3.73 -11.99 -9.90
N ASP A 206 -3.14 -13.17 -9.71
CA ASP A 206 -3.84 -14.30 -9.10
C ASP A 206 -4.01 -14.00 -7.60
N SER A 207 -5.22 -13.60 -7.21
CA SER A 207 -5.63 -13.67 -5.80
C SER A 207 -5.31 -15.06 -5.29
N PHE A 208 -4.37 -15.16 -4.34
CA PHE A 208 -3.79 -16.40 -3.82
C PHE A 208 -4.81 -17.40 -3.24
N LEU A 209 -6.10 -17.08 -3.26
CA LEU A 209 -7.17 -17.81 -2.60
C LEU A 209 -8.37 -18.11 -3.49
N GLN A 210 -8.30 -17.80 -4.79
CA GLN A 210 -9.47 -18.01 -5.68
C GLN A 210 -9.60 -19.42 -6.26
N THR A 211 -8.81 -20.39 -5.81
CA THR A 211 -9.01 -21.80 -6.16
C THR A 211 -9.41 -22.58 -4.91
N ILE A 212 -10.59 -22.25 -4.37
CA ILE A 212 -11.30 -23.16 -3.48
C ILE A 212 -11.58 -24.40 -4.32
N CYS A 213 -10.97 -25.53 -3.98
CA CYS A 213 -11.45 -26.83 -4.43
C CYS A 213 -12.88 -26.98 -3.91
N GLU A 214 -13.85 -26.67 -4.76
CA GLU A 214 -15.27 -26.94 -4.55
C GLU A 214 -15.50 -28.44 -4.49
N SER A 215 -15.27 -29.06 -3.32
CA SER A 215 -15.92 -30.31 -2.94
C SER A 215 -15.54 -30.72 -1.51
N ARG A 216 -16.26 -30.18 -0.52
CA ARG A 216 -16.58 -30.97 0.67
C ARG A 216 -18.04 -31.40 0.54
N PRO A 217 -18.34 -32.69 0.28
CA PRO A 217 -19.66 -33.20 0.63
C PRO A 217 -19.76 -33.18 2.15
N ASN A 218 -20.88 -32.64 2.62
CA ASN A 218 -21.28 -32.65 4.02
C ASN A 218 -21.35 -34.11 4.48
N VAL A 219 -20.46 -34.54 5.39
CA VAL A 219 -20.57 -35.86 6.02
C VAL A 219 -21.39 -35.69 7.29
N SER A 220 -22.66 -36.07 7.16
CA SER A 220 -23.60 -36.36 8.25
C SER A 220 -23.23 -37.61 9.03
#